data_AF-A0A7C6LXU7-F1
#
_entry.id   AF-A0A7C6LXU7-F1
#
_cell.length_a   1.000
_cell.length_b   1.000
_cell.length_c   1.000
_cell.angle_alpha   90.00
_cell.angle_beta   90.00
_cell.angle_gamma   90.00
#
_symmetry.space_group_name_H-M   'P 1'
#
loop_
_entity.id
_entity.type
_entity.pdbx_description
1 polymer ?
#
loop_
_entity_poly.entity_id
_entity_poly.type
_entity_poly.pdbx_seq_one_letter_code
_entity_poly.pdbx_strand_id
1 'polypeptide(L)'
;MDDKTNKTNETNETNETNKSYTLAERAKNEKSIYLVEKAGRITEVNGKRKFYLQFDDSQILKYEKMMLSGSSCPYTLPMKFLSHDGITKVWYDFTGYIQLKEYIKSEYCNTLKLNDLEPTYKAIDIILKILQNLKEIEDYLILPYRISVNSDTVFINPSDVSILLAFYPNEAPELTLQKRIFNMLSKISSWYQNDEVVQYISRFQNTVYEKNLGLEGMISVLYAMKRELSYIYCNKSHLRKSIEITDTNTGITGIEDAKKDYKFEKCRHFGLGNKIKGSFLNILLKSIHVNRKHK
;
A
#
# COMPACT_ATOMS: atom_id res chain seq x y z
N MET A 1 75.72 36.35 21.47
CA MET A 1 76.89 35.76 20.81
C MET A 1 76.39 34.58 20.02
N ASP A 2 76.63 34.67 18.72
CA ASP A 2 76.68 33.65 17.67
C ASP A 2 75.37 32.88 17.37
N ASP A 3 74.65 33.07 16.26
CA ASP A 3 74.90 33.25 14.81
C ASP A 3 74.52 31.98 14.00
N LYS A 4 73.86 32.24 12.87
CA LYS A 4 73.57 31.41 11.68
C LYS A 4 72.28 30.58 11.58
N THR A 5 71.28 31.26 11.00
CA THR A 5 70.52 30.93 9.78
C THR A 5 70.56 29.51 9.20
N ASN A 6 69.38 28.95 8.93
CA ASN A 6 69.05 28.55 7.54
C ASN A 6 67.54 28.60 7.24
N LYS A 7 67.23 29.19 6.07
CA LYS A 7 65.95 29.22 5.34
C LYS A 7 65.54 27.78 4.94
N THR A 8 64.29 27.41 4.68
CA THR A 8 63.48 27.82 3.50
C THR A 8 62.10 27.15 3.61
N ASN A 9 61.05 27.87 3.18
CA ASN A 9 59.75 27.51 2.56
C ASN A 9 59.28 26.03 2.64
N GLU A 10 57.99 25.70 2.77
CA GLU A 10 56.90 26.12 1.89
C GLU A 10 55.54 25.63 2.43
N THR A 11 54.52 26.37 2.01
CA THR A 11 53.07 26.27 2.17
C THR A 11 52.38 24.90 2.02
N ASN A 12 51.22 24.80 2.71
CA ASN A 12 49.96 24.18 2.30
C ASN A 12 49.98 22.83 1.57
N GLU A 13 49.43 21.78 2.20
CA GLU A 13 48.51 20.80 1.56
C GLU A 13 48.17 19.67 2.54
N THR A 14 47.15 19.86 3.38
CA THR A 14 46.56 18.74 4.15
C THR A 14 45.04 18.83 4.20
N ASN A 15 44.38 19.19 3.09
CA ASN A 15 42.92 19.35 3.07
C ASN A 15 42.18 18.84 1.82
N GLU A 16 42.73 17.88 1.07
CA GLU A 16 42.00 17.32 -0.09
C GLU A 16 41.77 15.80 -0.10
N THR A 17 42.43 15.02 0.76
CA THR A 17 42.36 13.56 0.70
C THR A 17 41.19 12.91 1.46
N ASN A 18 40.40 13.67 2.22
CA ASN A 18 39.17 13.16 2.87
C ASN A 18 37.87 13.48 2.12
N LYS A 19 37.94 14.15 0.96
CA LYS A 19 36.76 14.52 0.15
C LYS A 19 36.45 13.54 -0.98
N SER A 20 37.37 12.65 -1.34
CA SER A 20 37.25 11.78 -2.52
C SER A 20 36.63 10.40 -2.25
N TYR A 21 36.53 9.96 -0.98
CA TYR A 21 35.99 8.64 -0.62
C TYR A 21 34.47 8.59 -0.33
N THR A 22 33.68 9.65 -0.60
CA THR A 22 32.26 9.67 -0.15
C THR A 22 31.19 10.00 -1.19
N LEU A 23 31.52 10.22 -2.46
CA LEU A 23 30.51 10.53 -3.49
C LEU A 23 30.17 9.34 -4.39
N ALA A 24 31.18 8.55 -4.80
CA ALA A 24 30.97 7.41 -5.70
C ALA A 24 30.29 6.20 -5.02
N GLU A 25 30.56 5.97 -3.72
CA GLU A 25 29.88 4.92 -2.94
C GLU A 25 28.47 5.34 -2.50
N ARG A 26 28.23 6.64 -2.29
CA ARG A 26 26.87 7.18 -2.02
C ARG A 26 25.95 7.03 -3.23
N ALA A 27 26.48 7.15 -4.45
CA ALA A 27 25.70 6.99 -5.68
C ALA A 27 25.30 5.53 -5.96
N LYS A 28 26.02 4.53 -5.40
CA LYS A 28 25.81 3.11 -5.70
C LYS A 28 24.70 2.43 -4.88
N ASN A 29 24.22 3.09 -3.82
CA ASN A 29 23.16 2.60 -2.93
C ASN A 29 22.07 3.66 -2.67
N GLU A 30 21.84 4.57 -3.63
CA GLU A 30 20.74 5.54 -3.53
C GLU A 30 19.39 4.83 -3.72
N LYS A 31 18.83 4.35 -2.60
CA LYS A 31 17.44 3.89 -2.58
C LYS A 31 16.55 5.11 -2.82
N SER A 32 15.83 5.09 -3.94
CA SER A 32 14.79 6.06 -4.25
C SER A 32 13.43 5.52 -3.79
N ILE A 33 12.52 6.43 -3.50
CA ILE A 33 11.11 6.14 -3.27
C ILE A 33 10.30 6.97 -4.25
N TYR A 34 9.19 6.42 -4.74
CA TYR A 34 8.30 7.12 -5.65
C TYR A 34 6.96 7.35 -4.95
N LEU A 35 6.51 8.61 -4.93
CA LEU A 35 5.13 8.95 -4.62
C LEU A 35 4.50 9.49 -5.89
N VAL A 36 3.53 8.75 -6.42
CA VAL A 36 2.86 9.07 -7.69
C VAL A 36 3.91 9.21 -8.80
N GLU A 37 4.18 10.42 -9.30
CA GLU A 37 5.17 10.65 -10.37
C GLU A 37 6.51 11.20 -9.85
N LYS A 38 6.60 11.62 -8.59
CA LYS A 38 7.81 12.25 -8.05
C LYS A 38 8.71 11.25 -7.33
N ALA A 39 9.99 11.30 -7.68
CA ALA A 39 11.04 10.55 -6.99
C ALA A 39 11.58 11.34 -5.79
N GLY A 40 11.63 10.69 -4.63
CA GLY A 40 12.30 11.17 -3.43
C GLY A 40 13.55 10.34 -3.16
N ARG A 41 14.62 11.00 -2.74
CA ARG A 41 15.83 10.32 -2.25
C ARG A 41 15.64 9.91 -0.80
N ILE A 42 15.84 8.63 -0.48
CA ILE A 42 15.82 8.16 0.90
C ILE A 42 17.14 8.55 1.59
N THR A 43 17.00 9.04 2.81
CA THR A 43 18.07 9.37 3.74
C THR A 43 17.86 8.55 5.01
N GLU A 44 18.90 7.84 5.45
CA GLU A 44 18.88 7.02 6.66
C GLU A 44 19.95 7.56 7.61
N VAL A 45 19.52 8.09 8.75
CA VAL A 45 20.42 8.68 9.77
C VAL A 45 19.91 8.31 11.16
N ASN A 46 20.77 7.71 11.99
CA ASN A 46 20.46 7.28 13.36
C ASN A 46 19.16 6.44 13.45
N GLY A 47 18.98 5.49 12.52
CA GLY A 47 17.80 4.63 12.45
C GLY A 47 16.53 5.31 11.92
N LYS A 48 16.56 6.63 11.64
CA LYS A 48 15.43 7.35 11.03
C LYS A 48 15.53 7.29 9.52
N ARG A 49 14.42 6.94 8.87
CA ARG A 49 14.29 6.86 7.40
C ARG A 49 13.39 7.98 6.91
N LYS A 50 13.94 8.85 6.08
CA LYS A 50 13.23 10.05 5.58
C LYS A 50 13.48 10.25 4.10
N PHE A 51 12.52 10.84 3.41
CA PHE A 51 12.72 11.37 2.07
C PHE A 51 12.08 12.76 1.99
N TYR A 52 12.43 13.52 0.96
CA TYR A 52 11.77 14.80 0.70
C TYR A 52 11.30 14.90 -0.74
N LEU A 53 10.24 15.67 -0.93
CA LEU A 53 9.73 16.10 -2.22
C LEU A 53 9.55 17.63 -2.22
N GLN A 54 9.46 18.21 -3.41
CA GLN A 54 9.23 19.64 -3.60
C GLN A 54 7.90 19.86 -4.31
N PHE A 55 7.17 20.86 -3.85
CA PHE A 55 5.87 21.29 -4.36
C PHE A 55 5.84 22.81 -4.45
N ASP A 56 4.95 23.34 -5.29
CA ASP A 56 4.67 24.78 -5.26
C ASP A 56 3.96 25.10 -3.94
N ASP A 57 4.28 26.26 -3.35
CA ASP A 57 3.77 26.63 -2.02
C ASP A 57 2.23 26.71 -1.97
N SER A 58 1.60 27.03 -3.11
CA SER A 58 0.15 27.11 -3.28
C SER A 58 -0.56 25.75 -3.28
N GLN A 59 0.15 24.65 -3.50
CA GLN A 59 -0.44 23.31 -3.56
C GLN A 59 -0.84 22.77 -2.18
N ILE A 60 -0.18 23.26 -1.12
CA ILE A 60 -0.41 22.82 0.26
C ILE A 60 -0.81 24.03 1.09
N LEU A 61 -2.05 24.03 1.57
CA LEU A 61 -2.60 25.15 2.32
C LEU A 61 -1.93 25.27 3.69
N LYS A 62 -1.86 26.49 4.21
CA LYS A 62 -1.20 26.78 5.49
C LYS A 62 -1.74 25.92 6.64
N TYR A 63 -3.06 25.73 6.70
CA TYR A 63 -3.67 24.90 7.74
C TYR A 63 -3.35 23.41 7.53
N GLU A 64 -3.25 22.91 6.29
CA GLU A 64 -2.84 21.52 6.00
C GLU A 64 -1.42 21.30 6.49
N LYS A 65 -0.50 22.24 6.20
CA LYS A 65 0.88 22.20 6.73
C LYS A 65 0.89 22.12 8.25
N MET A 66 0.03 22.87 8.94
CA MET A 66 -0.06 22.83 10.41
C MET A 66 -0.55 21.47 10.92
N MET A 67 -1.61 20.90 10.33
CA MET A 67 -2.17 19.61 10.75
C MET A 67 -1.27 18.42 10.43
N LEU A 68 -0.54 18.49 9.32
CA LEU A 68 0.41 17.46 8.90
C LEU A 68 1.77 17.57 9.62
N SER A 69 2.07 18.75 10.19
CA SER A 69 3.28 18.96 10.97
C SER A 69 3.18 18.28 12.33
N GLY A 70 4.28 17.66 12.76
CA GLY A 70 4.43 17.22 14.16
C GLY A 70 3.51 16.07 14.59
N SER A 71 3.04 15.25 13.63
CA SER A 71 2.21 14.07 13.88
C SER A 71 0.80 14.36 14.45
N SER A 72 0.26 15.57 14.22
CA SER A 72 -1.07 15.91 14.73
C SER A 72 -2.17 15.03 14.13
N CYS A 73 -2.02 14.60 12.86
CA CYS A 73 -2.91 13.62 12.24
C CYS A 73 -2.32 12.19 12.33
N PRO A 74 -2.93 11.28 13.10
CA PRO A 74 -2.42 9.93 13.34
C PRO A 74 -2.57 8.98 12.14
N TYR A 75 -3.27 9.40 11.10
CA TYR A 75 -3.53 8.58 9.90
C TYR A 75 -2.56 8.87 8.76
N THR A 76 -1.64 9.83 8.96
CA THR A 76 -0.67 10.25 7.96
C THR A 76 0.77 10.04 8.44
N LEU A 77 1.70 9.89 7.49
CA LEU A 77 3.12 9.91 7.85
C LEU A 77 3.47 11.25 8.52
N PRO A 78 4.29 11.26 9.57
CA PRO A 78 4.80 12.51 10.14
C PRO A 78 5.55 13.32 9.09
N MET A 79 5.17 14.58 8.92
CA MET A 79 5.74 15.47 7.92
C MET A 79 6.37 16.72 8.54
N LYS A 80 7.35 17.29 7.82
CA LYS A 80 7.89 18.63 8.10
C LYS A 80 7.94 19.44 6.81
N PHE A 81 7.56 20.71 6.93
CA PHE A 81 7.46 21.63 5.80
C PHE A 81 8.50 22.73 5.95
N LEU A 82 9.23 23.00 4.88
CA LEU A 82 10.12 24.15 4.76
C LEU A 82 9.76 24.91 3.48
N SER A 83 9.13 26.07 3.64
CA SER A 83 8.76 26.95 2.54
C SER A 83 9.81 28.03 2.35
N HIS A 84 10.32 28.17 1.13
CA HIS A 84 11.23 29.24 0.73
C HIS A 84 11.04 29.54 -0.76
N ASP A 85 10.99 30.83 -1.12
CA ASP A 85 10.89 31.31 -2.51
C ASP A 85 9.77 30.65 -3.34
N GLY A 86 8.57 30.53 -2.75
CA GLY A 86 7.40 29.95 -3.44
C GLY A 86 7.45 28.43 -3.62
N ILE A 87 8.47 27.76 -3.08
CA ILE A 87 8.61 26.30 -3.11
C ILE A 87 8.50 25.77 -1.68
N THR A 88 7.67 24.74 -1.48
CA THR A 88 7.61 23.96 -0.25
C THR A 88 8.41 22.66 -0.41
N LYS A 89 9.47 22.50 0.38
CA LYS A 89 10.10 21.19 0.60
C LYS A 89 9.36 20.47 1.72
N VAL A 90 8.85 19.28 1.42
CA VAL A 90 8.15 18.40 2.37
C VAL A 90 9.04 17.23 2.69
N TRP A 91 9.37 17.05 3.96
CA TRP A 91 10.08 15.89 4.48
C TRP A 91 9.09 14.90 5.08
N TYR A 92 9.14 13.66 4.62
CA TYR A 92 8.33 12.55 5.10
C TYR A 92 9.18 11.65 6.00
N ASP A 93 8.72 11.39 7.22
CA ASP A 93 9.31 10.39 8.11
C ASP A 93 8.49 9.10 8.00
N PHE A 94 9.13 8.05 7.49
CA PHE A 94 8.51 6.74 7.31
C PHE A 94 9.25 5.67 8.12
N THR A 95 9.94 6.07 9.19
CA THR A 95 10.65 5.17 10.08
C THR A 95 9.72 4.10 10.63
N GLY A 96 10.08 2.82 10.48
CA GLY A 96 9.24 1.67 10.88
C GLY A 96 8.19 1.28 9.85
N TYR A 97 8.01 2.04 8.78
CA TYR A 97 7.07 1.77 7.70
C TYR A 97 7.80 1.42 6.39
N ILE A 98 7.10 0.70 5.51
CA ILE A 98 7.49 0.45 4.12
C ILE A 98 6.31 0.74 3.19
N GLN A 99 6.55 0.93 1.90
CA GLN A 99 5.44 1.10 0.96
C GLN A 99 4.64 -0.21 0.86
N LEU A 100 3.30 -0.10 0.76
CA LEU A 100 2.42 -1.27 0.71
C LEU A 100 2.80 -2.26 -0.39
N LYS A 101 3.28 -1.76 -1.54
CA LYS A 101 3.79 -2.59 -2.64
C LYS A 101 4.95 -3.49 -2.21
N GLU A 102 5.87 -2.97 -1.41
CA GLU A 102 7.02 -3.72 -0.91
C GLU A 102 6.57 -4.79 0.09
N TYR A 103 5.65 -4.43 0.99
CA TYR A 103 5.06 -5.36 1.96
C TYR A 103 4.36 -6.55 1.30
N ILE A 104 3.48 -6.29 0.31
CA ILE A 104 2.78 -7.36 -0.40
C ILE A 104 3.80 -8.23 -1.17
N LYS A 105 4.80 -7.63 -1.80
CA LYS A 105 5.86 -8.42 -2.45
C LYS A 105 6.64 -9.29 -1.46
N SER A 106 7.02 -8.77 -0.30
CA SER A 106 7.80 -9.55 0.67
C SER A 106 6.98 -10.68 1.29
N GLU A 107 5.74 -10.41 1.69
CA GLU A 107 4.86 -11.39 2.34
C GLU A 107 4.36 -12.50 1.41
N TYR A 108 4.24 -12.25 0.11
CA TYR A 108 3.71 -13.23 -0.84
C TYR A 108 4.77 -13.84 -1.76
N CYS A 109 5.91 -13.17 -2.00
CA CYS A 109 6.99 -13.76 -2.80
C CYS A 109 7.99 -14.58 -1.96
N ASN A 110 8.13 -14.36 -0.64
CA ASN A 110 9.18 -15.01 0.17
C ASN A 110 8.67 -16.02 1.22
N THR A 111 7.36 -16.17 1.42
CA THR A 111 6.81 -16.96 2.54
C THR A 111 6.05 -18.19 2.04
N LEU A 112 6.80 -19.27 1.85
CA LEU A 112 6.31 -20.64 1.69
C LEU A 112 5.77 -21.25 3.01
N LYS A 113 5.66 -20.50 4.10
CA LYS A 113 5.25 -21.03 5.40
C LYS A 113 4.36 -20.09 6.23
N LEU A 114 3.16 -20.62 6.50
CA LEU A 114 2.40 -20.56 7.74
C LEU A 114 2.20 -19.19 8.40
N ASN A 115 1.03 -18.58 8.15
CA ASN A 115 0.10 -18.17 9.20
C ASN A 115 -1.32 -18.10 8.61
N ASP A 116 -2.27 -18.72 9.32
CA ASP A 116 -3.63 -19.17 8.98
C ASP A 116 -4.65 -18.20 8.33
N LEU A 117 -4.24 -17.02 7.86
CA LEU A 117 -5.13 -16.05 7.20
C LEU A 117 -4.87 -15.99 5.70
N GLU A 118 -5.85 -16.44 4.93
CA GLU A 118 -5.83 -16.46 3.46
C GLU A 118 -5.58 -15.05 2.89
N PRO A 119 -4.85 -14.93 1.76
CA PRO A 119 -4.48 -13.65 1.14
C PRO A 119 -5.66 -12.71 0.94
N THR A 120 -6.83 -13.28 0.64
CA THR A 120 -8.10 -12.59 0.46
C THR A 120 -8.52 -11.82 1.71
N TYR A 121 -8.46 -12.43 2.89
CA TYR A 121 -8.82 -11.75 4.15
C TYR A 121 -7.87 -10.58 4.43
N LYS A 122 -6.55 -10.82 4.30
CA LYS A 122 -5.53 -9.78 4.52
C LYS A 122 -5.71 -8.60 3.55
N ALA A 123 -5.99 -8.87 2.28
CA ALA A 123 -6.22 -7.84 1.28
C ALA A 123 -7.44 -6.96 1.63
N ILE A 124 -8.55 -7.57 2.02
CA ILE A 124 -9.76 -6.84 2.43
C ILE A 124 -9.54 -6.05 3.72
N ASP A 125 -8.81 -6.59 4.70
CA ASP A 125 -8.44 -5.87 5.93
C ASP A 125 -7.59 -4.63 5.65
N ILE A 126 -6.57 -4.77 4.79
CA ILE A 126 -5.70 -3.66 4.39
C ILE A 126 -6.51 -2.58 3.67
N ILE A 127 -7.38 -2.96 2.73
CA ILE A 127 -8.23 -2.02 2.00
C ILE A 127 -9.18 -1.29 2.95
N LEU A 128 -9.80 -2.01 3.90
CA LEU A 128 -10.64 -1.43 4.93
C LEU A 128 -9.87 -0.37 5.74
N LYS A 129 -8.69 -0.70 6.26
CA LYS A 129 -7.85 0.23 7.02
C LYS A 129 -7.45 1.47 6.21
N ILE A 130 -7.14 1.32 4.91
CA ILE A 130 -6.85 2.46 4.04
C ILE A 130 -8.05 3.40 3.93
N LEU A 131 -9.25 2.87 3.67
CA LEU A 131 -10.46 3.69 3.54
C LEU A 131 -10.88 4.31 4.86
N GLN A 132 -10.68 3.60 5.98
CA GLN A 132 -10.87 4.16 7.32
C GLN A 132 -9.94 5.33 7.56
N ASN A 133 -8.63 5.16 7.37
CA ASN A 133 -7.68 6.26 7.49
C ASN A 133 -8.12 7.44 6.64
N LEU A 134 -8.45 7.20 5.37
CA LEU A 134 -8.90 8.25 4.45
C LEU A 134 -10.12 9.02 4.98
N LYS A 135 -11.09 8.32 5.59
CA LYS A 135 -12.24 8.97 6.23
C LYS A 135 -11.82 9.78 7.45
N GLU A 136 -11.08 9.16 8.37
CA GLU A 136 -10.76 9.76 9.67
C GLU A 136 -9.79 10.95 9.55
N ILE A 137 -9.09 11.13 8.42
CA ILE A 137 -8.28 12.36 8.22
C ILE A 137 -9.17 13.62 8.13
N GLU A 138 -10.45 13.48 7.78
CA GLU A 138 -11.40 14.60 7.69
C GLU A 138 -11.56 15.32 9.03
N ASP A 139 -11.48 14.58 10.14
CA ASP A 139 -11.54 15.13 11.51
C ASP A 139 -10.35 16.06 11.82
N TYR A 140 -9.29 15.99 11.01
CA TYR A 140 -8.10 16.84 11.08
C TYR A 140 -8.10 17.93 10.01
N LEU A 141 -9.27 18.23 9.44
CA LEU A 141 -9.48 19.23 8.37
C LEU A 141 -8.71 18.94 7.08
N ILE A 142 -8.16 17.75 6.93
CA ILE A 142 -7.53 17.31 5.69
C ILE A 142 -8.64 16.64 4.89
N LEU A 143 -8.93 17.14 3.69
CA LEU A 143 -10.09 16.64 2.95
C LEU A 143 -9.63 15.60 1.90
N PRO A 144 -10.25 14.41 1.82
CA PRO A 144 -9.89 13.36 0.86
C PRO A 144 -9.88 13.81 -0.61
N TYR A 145 -10.62 14.85 -0.96
CA TYR A 145 -10.59 15.44 -2.30
C TYR A 145 -9.33 16.28 -2.58
N ARG A 146 -8.63 16.75 -1.55
CA ARG A 146 -7.39 17.53 -1.66
C ARG A 146 -6.12 16.68 -1.65
N ILE A 147 -6.21 15.42 -1.23
CA ILE A 147 -5.07 14.49 -1.25
C ILE A 147 -5.12 13.60 -2.48
N SER A 148 -3.98 13.09 -2.91
CA SER A 148 -3.86 12.05 -3.92
C SER A 148 -4.15 10.69 -3.30
N VAL A 149 -5.23 10.05 -3.75
CA VAL A 149 -5.58 8.68 -3.36
C VAL A 149 -4.92 7.73 -4.35
N ASN A 150 -3.72 7.26 -4.01
CA ASN A 150 -2.88 6.43 -4.87
C ASN A 150 -2.19 5.33 -4.06
N SER A 151 -1.98 4.16 -4.68
CA SER A 151 -1.34 3.01 -4.03
C SER A 151 0.09 3.28 -3.57
N ASP A 152 0.80 4.21 -4.21
CA ASP A 152 2.18 4.57 -3.85
C ASP A 152 2.26 5.47 -2.61
N THR A 153 1.13 6.08 -2.21
CA THR A 153 1.02 6.91 -1.01
C THR A 153 0.69 6.11 0.26
N VAL A 154 0.53 4.79 0.15
CA VAL A 154 0.15 3.93 1.28
C VAL A 154 1.39 3.27 1.88
N PHE A 155 1.56 3.49 3.19
CA PHE A 155 2.65 2.94 3.98
C PHE A 155 2.10 2.00 5.04
N ILE A 156 2.81 0.92 5.30
CA ILE A 156 2.43 -0.11 6.26
C ILE A 156 3.62 -0.44 7.16
N ASN A 157 3.37 -0.58 8.45
CA ASN A 157 4.33 -1.10 9.40
C ASN A 157 4.24 -2.64 9.39
N PRO A 158 5.31 -3.35 8.98
CA PRO A 158 5.29 -4.81 8.93
C PRO A 158 5.09 -5.49 10.30
N SER A 159 5.36 -4.79 11.40
CA SER A 159 5.33 -5.37 12.75
C SER A 159 3.91 -5.47 13.32
N ASP A 160 3.07 -4.46 13.10
CA ASP A 160 1.71 -4.35 13.65
C ASP A 160 0.62 -4.22 12.59
N VAL A 161 1.00 -4.17 11.30
CA VAL A 161 0.08 -4.00 10.16
C VAL A 161 -0.75 -2.71 10.27
N SER A 162 -0.22 -1.70 10.97
CA SER A 162 -0.75 -0.34 10.96
C SER A 162 -0.46 0.33 9.63
N ILE A 163 -1.40 1.15 9.16
CA ILE A 163 -1.32 1.83 7.86
C ILE A 163 -1.26 3.33 8.11
N LEU A 164 -0.44 4.02 7.34
CA LEU A 164 -0.38 5.49 7.28
C LEU A 164 -0.39 5.94 5.83
N LEU A 165 -0.98 7.12 5.58
CA LEU A 165 -1.01 7.75 4.27
C LEU A 165 0.06 8.85 4.17
N ALA A 166 0.81 8.87 3.08
CA ALA A 166 1.63 10.04 2.74
C ALA A 166 0.72 11.11 2.12
N PHE A 167 0.62 12.28 2.76
CA PHE A 167 -0.07 13.40 2.13
C PHE A 167 0.68 13.81 0.87
N TYR A 168 -0.05 13.86 -0.23
CA TYR A 168 0.43 14.29 -1.52
C TYR A 168 -0.72 15.09 -2.15
N PRO A 169 -0.51 16.32 -2.65
CA PRO A 169 -1.60 17.12 -3.22
C PRO A 169 -2.32 16.39 -4.36
N ASN A 170 -3.63 16.58 -4.47
CA ASN A 170 -4.41 15.93 -5.53
C ASN A 170 -3.96 16.39 -6.93
N GLU A 171 -3.31 15.49 -7.68
CA GLU A 171 -2.87 15.72 -9.06
C GLU A 171 -3.95 15.42 -10.11
N ALA A 172 -5.04 14.76 -9.72
CA ALA A 172 -6.13 14.40 -10.62
C ALA A 172 -7.47 14.97 -10.14
N PRO A 173 -7.62 16.32 -10.05
CA PRO A 173 -8.84 16.97 -9.58
C PRO A 173 -10.06 16.70 -10.48
N GLU A 174 -9.85 16.32 -11.73
CA GLU A 174 -10.89 15.95 -12.68
C GLU A 174 -11.56 14.60 -12.37
N LEU A 175 -10.91 13.75 -11.58
CA LEU A 175 -11.45 12.45 -11.19
C LEU A 175 -12.23 12.53 -9.89
N THR A 176 -13.40 11.89 -9.86
CA THR A 176 -14.15 11.72 -8.60
C THR A 176 -13.33 10.93 -7.58
N LEU A 177 -13.55 11.18 -6.28
CA LEU A 177 -12.90 10.42 -5.21
C LEU A 177 -13.10 8.91 -5.38
N GLN A 178 -14.32 8.48 -5.71
CA GLN A 178 -14.64 7.08 -5.98
C GLN A 178 -13.78 6.51 -7.11
N LYS A 179 -13.59 7.25 -8.22
CA LYS A 179 -12.76 6.77 -9.33
C LYS A 179 -11.29 6.66 -8.94
N ARG A 180 -10.77 7.59 -8.14
CA ARG A 180 -9.39 7.55 -7.62
C ARG A 180 -9.19 6.36 -6.68
N ILE A 181 -10.14 6.11 -5.77
CA ILE A 181 -10.17 4.89 -4.94
C ILE A 181 -10.16 3.65 -5.82
N PHE A 182 -11.02 3.57 -6.85
CA PHE A 182 -11.05 2.39 -7.73
C PHE A 182 -9.71 2.15 -8.44
N ASN A 183 -9.08 3.20 -8.97
CA ASN A 183 -7.78 3.08 -9.60
C ASN A 183 -6.71 2.56 -8.61
N MET A 184 -6.70 3.09 -7.39
CA MET A 184 -5.81 2.60 -6.31
C MET A 184 -6.07 1.12 -5.99
N LEU A 185 -7.33 0.72 -5.82
CA LEU A 185 -7.69 -0.66 -5.48
C LEU A 185 -7.34 -1.64 -6.60
N SER A 186 -7.57 -1.29 -7.86
CA SER A 186 -7.16 -2.10 -9.00
C SER A 186 -5.64 -2.28 -9.04
N LYS A 187 -4.88 -1.25 -8.69
CA LYS A 187 -3.41 -1.33 -8.61
C LYS A 187 -2.96 -2.24 -7.46
N ILE A 188 -3.54 -2.08 -6.27
CA ILE A 188 -3.26 -2.95 -5.11
C ILE A 188 -3.58 -4.41 -5.43
N SER A 189 -4.76 -4.67 -6.01
CA SER A 189 -5.18 -6.02 -6.42
C SER A 189 -4.18 -6.70 -7.36
N SER A 190 -3.57 -5.94 -8.27
CA SER A 190 -2.59 -6.48 -9.23
C SER A 190 -1.31 -7.01 -8.57
N TRP A 191 -1.01 -6.60 -7.33
CA TRP A 191 0.19 -7.03 -6.62
C TRP A 191 0.05 -8.40 -5.94
N TYR A 192 -1.17 -8.82 -5.61
CA TYR A 192 -1.41 -10.08 -4.90
C TYR A 192 -1.29 -11.33 -5.78
N GLN A 193 -1.34 -11.19 -7.11
CA GLN A 193 -1.30 -12.31 -8.07
C GLN A 193 -2.24 -13.49 -7.70
N ASN A 194 -3.40 -13.18 -7.12
CA ASN A 194 -4.36 -14.15 -6.60
C ASN A 194 -5.76 -13.85 -7.17
N ASP A 195 -6.34 -14.83 -7.86
CA ASP A 195 -7.64 -14.68 -8.53
C ASP A 195 -8.80 -14.44 -7.57
N GLU A 196 -8.74 -14.98 -6.35
CA GLU A 196 -9.77 -14.79 -5.33
C GLU A 196 -9.75 -13.34 -4.81
N VAL A 197 -8.56 -12.80 -4.52
CA VAL A 197 -8.39 -11.38 -4.16
C VAL A 197 -8.99 -10.47 -5.24
N VAL A 198 -8.67 -10.75 -6.52
CA VAL A 198 -9.20 -10.00 -7.67
C VAL A 198 -10.73 -10.08 -7.73
N GLN A 199 -11.31 -11.25 -7.50
CA GLN A 199 -12.77 -11.45 -7.50
C GLN A 199 -13.45 -10.67 -6.37
N TYR A 200 -12.93 -10.73 -5.15
CA TYR A 200 -13.52 -9.98 -4.03
C TYR A 200 -13.41 -8.47 -4.21
N ILE A 201 -12.26 -7.97 -4.69
CA ILE A 201 -12.09 -6.54 -4.98
C ILE A 201 -13.02 -6.10 -6.12
N SER A 202 -13.19 -6.91 -7.16
CA SER A 202 -14.13 -6.62 -8.25
C SER A 202 -15.58 -6.61 -7.76
N ARG A 203 -15.99 -7.58 -6.93
CA ARG A 203 -17.32 -7.62 -6.29
C ARG A 203 -17.55 -6.37 -5.45
N PHE A 204 -16.54 -5.93 -4.71
CA PHE A 204 -16.59 -4.68 -3.95
C PHE A 204 -16.78 -3.47 -4.87
N GLN A 205 -15.92 -3.28 -5.88
CA GLN A 205 -16.02 -2.17 -6.83
C GLN A 205 -17.38 -2.12 -7.55
N ASN A 206 -17.90 -3.26 -7.98
CA ASN A 206 -19.22 -3.36 -8.61
C ASN A 206 -20.34 -2.93 -7.65
N THR A 207 -20.31 -3.41 -6.40
CA THR A 207 -21.30 -3.05 -5.38
C THR A 207 -21.30 -1.54 -5.11
N VAL A 208 -20.11 -0.94 -5.03
CA VAL A 208 -19.94 0.51 -4.82
C VAL A 208 -20.46 1.31 -6.00
N TYR A 209 -20.18 0.85 -7.22
CA TYR A 209 -20.63 1.51 -8.46
C TYR A 209 -22.15 1.43 -8.62
N GLU A 210 -22.73 0.23 -8.51
CA GLU A 210 -24.18 -0.01 -8.71
C GLU A 210 -25.04 0.77 -7.70
N LYS A 211 -24.58 0.86 -6.45
CA LYS A 211 -25.31 1.55 -5.38
C LYS A 211 -24.87 3.00 -5.18
N ASN A 212 -23.94 3.50 -6.01
CA ASN A 212 -23.33 4.82 -5.89
C ASN A 212 -22.91 5.17 -4.45
N LEU A 213 -22.16 4.27 -3.81
CA LEU A 213 -21.81 4.42 -2.40
C LEU A 213 -20.74 5.51 -2.21
N GLY A 214 -20.94 6.35 -1.19
CA GLY A 214 -19.90 7.23 -0.63
C GLY A 214 -18.90 6.47 0.25
N LEU A 215 -17.90 7.18 0.80
CA LEU A 215 -16.81 6.57 1.57
C LEU A 215 -17.29 5.73 2.77
N GLU A 216 -18.27 6.22 3.51
CA GLU A 216 -18.87 5.48 4.64
C GLU A 216 -19.56 4.18 4.19
N GLY A 217 -20.28 4.25 3.07
CA GLY A 217 -20.91 3.08 2.46
C GLY A 217 -19.90 2.05 1.98
N MET A 218 -18.78 2.52 1.41
CA MET A 218 -17.64 1.68 1.03
C MET A 218 -17.05 0.93 2.24
N ILE A 219 -16.79 1.65 3.34
CA ILE A 219 -16.29 1.07 4.60
C ILE A 219 -17.27 0.03 5.15
N SER A 220 -18.57 0.33 5.14
CA SER A 220 -19.61 -0.59 5.61
C SER A 220 -19.65 -1.90 4.81
N VAL A 221 -19.51 -1.83 3.49
CA VAL A 221 -19.45 -3.04 2.63
C VAL A 221 -18.19 -3.86 2.93
N LEU A 222 -17.04 -3.21 3.10
CA LEU A 222 -15.79 -3.92 3.43
C LEU A 222 -15.87 -4.59 4.80
N TYR A 223 -16.52 -3.98 5.79
CA TYR A 223 -16.78 -4.63 7.07
C TYR A 223 -17.64 -5.88 6.93
N ALA A 224 -18.69 -5.84 6.09
CA ALA A 224 -19.52 -7.01 5.82
C ALA A 224 -18.71 -8.12 5.14
N MET A 225 -17.89 -7.79 4.13
CA MET A 225 -17.01 -8.75 3.45
C MET A 225 -15.95 -9.34 4.39
N LYS A 226 -15.30 -8.50 5.20
CA LYS A 226 -14.32 -8.96 6.20
C LYS A 226 -14.96 -9.94 7.19
N ARG A 227 -16.20 -9.68 7.61
CA ARG A 227 -16.95 -10.59 8.50
C ARG A 227 -17.27 -11.92 7.81
N GLU A 228 -17.74 -11.88 6.56
CA GLU A 228 -17.95 -13.09 5.72
C GLU A 228 -16.68 -13.94 5.64
N LEU A 229 -15.54 -13.30 5.32
CA LEU A 229 -14.23 -13.97 5.23
C LEU A 229 -13.75 -14.49 6.60
N SER A 230 -14.04 -13.77 7.69
CA SER A 230 -13.73 -14.24 9.05
C SER A 230 -14.44 -15.55 9.36
N TYR A 231 -15.71 -15.68 8.98
CA TYR A 231 -16.44 -16.94 9.17
C TYR A 231 -15.84 -18.08 8.37
N ILE A 232 -15.37 -17.81 7.14
CA ILE A 232 -14.79 -18.82 6.25
C ILE A 232 -13.42 -19.29 6.76
N TYR A 233 -12.53 -18.37 7.13
CA TYR A 233 -11.13 -18.71 7.39
C TYR A 233 -10.77 -18.81 8.88
N CYS A 234 -11.44 -18.07 9.75
CA CYS A 234 -11.11 -18.04 11.18
C CYS A 234 -11.93 -19.05 12.00
N ASN A 235 -12.97 -19.66 11.43
CA ASN A 235 -13.89 -20.55 12.13
C ASN A 235 -13.74 -22.02 11.72
N LYS A 236 -12.48 -22.50 11.63
CA LYS A 236 -12.14 -23.87 11.21
C LYS A 236 -12.70 -24.97 12.15
N SER A 237 -13.14 -24.62 13.36
CA SER A 237 -13.76 -25.54 14.33
C SER A 237 -15.20 -25.96 13.98
N HIS A 238 -15.88 -25.24 13.08
CA HIS A 238 -17.28 -25.53 12.68
C HIS A 238 -17.41 -26.12 11.26
N LEU A 239 -16.30 -26.39 10.58
CA LEU A 239 -16.32 -27.26 9.40
C LEU A 239 -16.83 -28.62 9.87
N ARG A 240 -18.04 -29.01 9.46
CA ARG A 240 -18.63 -30.31 9.78
C ARG A 240 -17.58 -31.38 9.49
N LYS A 241 -17.06 -32.02 10.54
CA LYS A 241 -16.34 -33.29 10.41
C LYS A 241 -17.26 -34.20 9.59
N SER A 242 -16.75 -34.76 8.51
CA SER A 242 -17.44 -35.85 7.82
C SER A 242 -17.84 -36.86 8.87
N ILE A 243 -19.14 -37.11 8.98
CA ILE A 243 -19.66 -38.14 9.86
C ILE A 243 -19.06 -39.44 9.34
N GLU A 244 -18.13 -40.03 10.09
CA GLU A 244 -17.79 -41.43 9.94
C GLU A 244 -19.06 -42.21 10.28
N ILE A 245 -19.75 -42.69 9.25
CA ILE A 245 -20.81 -43.67 9.45
C ILE A 245 -20.09 -44.97 9.80
N THR A 246 -19.93 -45.23 11.09
CA THR A 246 -19.58 -46.57 11.56
C THR A 246 -20.83 -47.44 11.43
N ASP A 247 -20.91 -48.18 10.33
CA ASP A 247 -21.82 -49.32 10.25
C ASP A 247 -21.35 -50.37 11.26
N THR A 248 -22.08 -50.50 12.36
CA THR A 248 -21.80 -51.47 13.44
C THR A 248 -22.19 -52.90 13.05
N ASN A 249 -21.90 -53.35 11.83
CA ASN A 249 -22.13 -54.71 11.39
C ASN A 249 -21.12 -55.14 10.32
N THR A 250 -19.85 -55.19 10.71
CA THR A 250 -18.87 -56.22 10.30
C THR A 250 -17.52 -55.83 10.90
N GLY A 251 -17.05 -56.61 11.87
CA GLY A 251 -15.71 -56.43 12.44
C GLY A 251 -14.67 -56.77 11.39
N ILE A 252 -14.17 -55.77 10.67
CA ILE A 252 -12.97 -55.85 9.85
C ILE A 252 -12.19 -54.55 10.04
N THR A 253 -11.13 -54.61 10.85
CA THR A 253 -10.07 -53.60 10.85
C THR A 253 -9.14 -53.89 9.68
N GLY A 254 -9.31 -53.16 8.58
CA GLY A 254 -8.38 -53.12 7.46
C GLY A 254 -7.95 -51.69 7.21
N ILE A 255 -6.66 -51.41 7.35
CA ILE A 255 -6.05 -50.20 6.80
C ILE A 255 -5.95 -50.45 5.30
N GLU A 256 -6.90 -49.91 4.52
CA GLU A 256 -6.75 -49.82 3.08
C GLU A 256 -6.26 -48.42 2.71
N ASP A 257 -5.03 -48.38 2.17
CA ASP A 257 -4.46 -47.26 1.44
C ASP A 257 -5.33 -46.93 0.21
N ALA A 258 -6.40 -46.19 0.42
CA ALA A 258 -7.17 -45.60 -0.66
C ALA A 258 -6.50 -44.29 -1.11
N LYS A 259 -5.56 -44.41 -2.08
CA LYS A 259 -5.31 -43.34 -3.05
C LYS A 259 -6.65 -42.97 -3.69
N LYS A 260 -7.28 -41.89 -3.20
CA LYS A 260 -8.36 -41.22 -3.92
C LYS A 260 -7.96 -39.76 -4.11
N ASP A 261 -7.76 -39.42 -5.38
CA ASP A 261 -7.70 -38.06 -5.89
C ASP A 261 -8.98 -37.32 -5.50
N TYR A 262 -8.94 -36.60 -4.38
CA TYR A 262 -9.99 -35.63 -4.06
C TYR A 262 -9.70 -34.33 -4.80
N LYS A 263 -10.28 -34.25 -5.99
CA LYS A 263 -10.60 -33.00 -6.67
C LYS A 263 -11.32 -32.11 -5.63
N PHE A 264 -10.71 -30.99 -5.27
CA PHE A 264 -11.37 -29.93 -4.52
C PHE A 264 -12.59 -29.45 -5.33
N GLU A 265 -13.77 -29.98 -5.01
CA GLU A 265 -15.01 -29.37 -5.42
C GLU A 265 -15.15 -28.08 -4.60
N LYS A 266 -14.83 -26.96 -5.25
CA LYS A 266 -15.24 -25.61 -4.83
C LYS A 266 -16.67 -25.70 -4.31
N CYS A 267 -16.89 -25.36 -3.05
CA CYS A 267 -18.23 -25.10 -2.51
C CYS A 267 -18.90 -24.03 -3.39
N ARG A 268 -19.67 -24.50 -4.39
CA ARG A 268 -20.65 -23.70 -5.12
C ARG A 268 -21.84 -23.49 -4.21
N HIS A 269 -21.71 -22.58 -3.26
CA HIS A 269 -22.88 -22.01 -2.61
C HIS A 269 -23.16 -20.64 -3.21
N PHE A 270 -24.39 -20.53 -3.70
CA PHE A 270 -25.14 -19.37 -4.17
C PHE A 270 -25.11 -19.06 -5.66
N GLY A 271 -26.19 -19.52 -6.29
CA GLY A 271 -26.68 -19.03 -7.56
C GLY A 271 -27.08 -17.56 -7.49
N LEU A 272 -26.57 -16.82 -8.44
CA LEU A 272 -27.35 -15.91 -9.24
C LEU A 272 -26.83 -16.09 -10.67
N GLY A 273 -27.62 -16.78 -11.47
CA GLY A 273 -27.42 -16.78 -12.90
C GLY A 273 -27.61 -15.35 -13.40
N ASN A 274 -26.52 -14.72 -13.81
CA ASN A 274 -26.55 -13.82 -14.95
C ASN A 274 -25.16 -13.76 -15.58
N LYS A 275 -25.11 -14.21 -16.83
CA LYS A 275 -23.99 -14.01 -17.75
C LYS A 275 -23.73 -12.51 -17.89
N ILE A 276 -22.67 -12.00 -17.28
CA ILE A 276 -21.99 -10.78 -17.75
C ILE A 276 -20.50 -11.09 -17.86
N LYS A 277 -20.16 -12.00 -18.78
CA LYS A 277 -18.81 -12.06 -19.35
C LYS A 277 -18.79 -11.07 -20.53
N GLY A 278 -17.95 -10.04 -20.44
CA GLY A 278 -17.42 -9.38 -21.63
C GLY A 278 -17.64 -7.87 -21.81
N SER A 279 -18.41 -7.18 -20.97
CA SER A 279 -18.72 -5.76 -21.25
C SER A 279 -17.70 -4.76 -20.66
N PHE A 280 -17.29 -4.91 -19.39
CA PHE A 280 -16.55 -3.82 -18.71
C PHE A 280 -15.06 -3.71 -19.10
N LEU A 281 -14.38 -4.83 -19.37
CA LEU A 281 -12.99 -4.83 -19.83
C LEU A 281 -12.84 -4.15 -21.21
N ASN A 282 -13.86 -4.26 -22.07
CA ASN A 282 -13.88 -3.59 -23.37
C ASN A 282 -14.18 -2.09 -23.28
N ILE A 283 -14.92 -1.64 -22.25
CA ILE A 283 -15.18 -0.23 -22.02
C ILE A 283 -13.91 0.47 -21.50
N LEU A 284 -13.16 -0.17 -20.60
CA LEU A 284 -11.88 0.37 -20.09
C LEU A 284 -10.77 0.41 -21.16
N LEU A 285 -10.70 -0.60 -22.04
CA LEU A 285 -9.74 -0.61 -23.16
C LEU A 285 -10.07 0.42 -24.25
N LYS A 286 -11.36 0.69 -24.52
CA LYS A 286 -11.76 1.72 -25.49
C LYS A 286 -11.44 3.14 -25.01
N SER A 287 -11.54 3.44 -23.73
CA SER A 287 -11.15 4.76 -23.18
C SER A 287 -9.64 5.03 -23.25
N ILE A 288 -8.78 4.00 -23.29
CA ILE A 288 -7.33 4.16 -23.42
C ILE A 288 -6.91 4.39 -24.89
N HIS A 289 -7.67 3.87 -25.86
CA HIS A 289 -7.35 4.04 -27.29
C HIS A 289 -7.83 5.35 -27.91
N VAL A 290 -8.82 6.03 -27.32
CA VAL A 290 -9.32 7.31 -27.86
C VAL A 290 -8.39 8.47 -27.53
N ASN A 291 -7.61 8.41 -26.44
CA ASN A 291 -6.68 9.48 -26.04
C ASN A 291 -5.31 9.49 -26.76
N ARG A 292 -5.12 8.67 -27.79
CA ARG A 292 -3.87 8.62 -28.59
C ARG A 292 -3.99 9.17 -30.01
N LYS A 293 -5.12 9.82 -30.38
CA LYS A 293 -5.33 10.35 -31.74
C LYS A 293 -5.55 11.87 -31.85
N HIS A 294 -5.25 12.65 -30.80
CA HIS A 294 -5.09 14.09 -30.94
C HIS A 294 -3.79 14.56 -30.27
N LYS A 295 -2.70 14.43 -31.01
CA LYS A 295 -1.55 15.32 -31.01
C LYS A 295 -0.92 15.27 -32.40
#